data_AF-A0A4R7LUX2-F1
#
_entry.id   AF-A0A4R7LUX2-F1
#
_cell.length_a   1.000
_cell.length_b   1.000
_cell.length_c   1.000
_cell.angle_alpha   90.00
_cell.angle_beta   90.00
_cell.angle_gamma   90.00
#
_symmetry.space_group_name_H-M   'P 1'
#
loop_
_entity.id
_entity.type
_entity.pdbx_description
1 polymer ?
#
loop_
_entity_poly.entity_id
_entity_poly.type
_entity_poly.pdbx_seq_one_letter_code
_entity_poly.pdbx_strand_id
1 'polypeptide(L)' 'MNRHTRAVEVEDWSMLRAGDRVAVSEDLFYQDGLQVEETAAEIGVIWVRRISSGDRQLLSVGAHRIWHLDTKDI' A
#
# COMPACT_ATOMS: atom_id res chain seq x y z
N MET A 1 0.98 -20.99 10.80
CA MET A 1 0.87 -19.61 11.35
C MET A 1 -0.10 -18.85 10.45
N ASN A 2 -1.33 -18.61 10.90
CA ASN A 2 -2.27 -17.78 10.14
C ASN A 2 -1.95 -16.31 10.44
N ARG A 3 -1.21 -15.65 9.55
CA ARG A 3 -1.06 -14.19 9.59
C ARG A 3 -2.40 -13.59 9.17
N HIS A 4 -3.12 -13.03 10.13
CA HIS A 4 -4.28 -12.20 9.83
C HIS A 4 -3.79 -10.81 9.46
N THR A 5 -3.75 -10.50 8.17
CA THR A 5 -3.46 -9.14 7.70
C THR A 5 -4.70 -8.28 7.94
N ARG A 6 -4.59 -7.30 8.85
CA ARG A 6 -5.66 -6.32 9.04
C ARG A 6 -5.52 -5.26 7.96
N ALA A 7 -6.51 -5.15 7.09
CA ALA A 7 -6.60 -4.09 6.08
C ALA A 7 -7.50 -2.97 6.61
N VAL A 8 -7.01 -1.73 6.59
CA VAL A 8 -7.79 -0.52 6.92
C VAL A 8 -7.73 0.41 5.72
N GLU A 9 -8.87 0.85 5.21
CA GLU A 9 -8.91 1.78 4.08
C GLU A 9 -8.24 3.10 4.48
N VAL A 10 -7.40 3.61 3.60
CA VAL A 10 -6.66 4.85 3.80
C VAL A 10 -7.47 5.99 3.18
N GLU A 11 -8.17 6.74 4.03
CA GLU A 11 -8.93 7.92 3.61
C GLU A 11 -8.01 9.13 3.38
N ASP A 12 -6.98 9.29 4.22
CA ASP A 12 -5.94 10.31 4.07
C ASP A 12 -4.59 9.65 3.76
N TRP A 13 -4.27 9.62 2.47
CA TRP A 13 -3.07 9.03 1.91
C TRP A 13 -1.80 9.85 2.19
N SER A 14 -1.94 11.12 2.60
CA SER A 14 -0.78 11.94 3.00
C SER A 14 -0.12 11.43 4.29
N MET A 15 -0.81 10.56 5.04
CA MET A 15 -0.29 9.94 6.25
C MET A 15 0.62 8.74 5.98
N LEU A 16 0.63 8.20 4.76
CA LEU A 16 1.46 7.06 4.39
C LEU A 16 2.94 7.44 4.41
N ARG A 17 3.77 6.53 4.90
CA ARG A 17 5.21 6.71 5.05
C ARG A 17 5.98 5.65 4.30
N ALA A 18 7.21 5.99 3.93
CA ALA A 18 8.15 5.02 3.39
C ALA A 18 8.27 3.80 4.32
N GLY A 19 8.09 2.61 3.76
CA GLY A 19 8.09 1.33 4.48
C GLY A 19 6.70 0.78 4.79
N ASP A 20 5.65 1.61 4.79
CA ASP A 20 4.28 1.17 5.03
C ASP A 20 3.85 0.15 3.99
N ARG A 21 3.08 -0.84 4.43
CA ARG A 21 2.53 -1.87 3.55
C ARG A 21 1.11 -1.51 3.16
N VAL A 22 0.83 -1.54 1.88
CA VAL A 22 -0.48 -1.20 1.33
C VAL A 22 -0.95 -2.24 0.31
N ALA A 23 -2.26 -2.33 0.13
CA ALA A 23 -2.90 -3.00 -1.00
C ALA A 23 -3.72 -1.98 -1.80
N VAL A 24 -3.94 -2.27 -3.08
CA VAL A 24 -4.82 -1.48 -3.95
C VAL A 24 -5.91 -2.35 -4.57
N SER A 25 -6.98 -1.74 -5.04
CA SER A 25 -8.21 -2.45 -5.43
C SER A 25 -8.03 -3.42 -6.59
N GLU A 26 -7.08 -3.14 -7.47
CA GLU A 26 -6.74 -3.98 -8.62
C GLU A 26 -5.83 -5.16 -8.25
N ASP A 27 -5.25 -5.13 -7.04
CA ASP A 27 -4.15 -6.00 -6.62
C ASP A 27 -4.52 -6.83 -5.36
N LEU A 28 -5.81 -6.94 -5.03
CA LEU A 28 -6.33 -7.64 -3.85
C LEU A 28 -5.95 -9.12 -3.78
N PHE A 29 -5.51 -9.73 -4.88
CA PHE A 29 -5.06 -11.12 -4.95
C PHE A 29 -3.58 -11.30 -4.63
N TYR A 30 -2.79 -10.22 -4.55
CA TYR A 30 -1.36 -10.30 -4.23
C TYR A 30 -1.14 -10.22 -2.72
N GLN A 31 -0.91 -11.39 -2.12
CA GLN A 31 -0.80 -11.57 -0.66
C GLN A 31 0.35 -10.78 -0.02
N ASP A 32 1.41 -10.50 -0.78
CA ASP A 32 2.59 -9.82 -0.25
C ASP A 32 2.40 -8.29 -0.16
N GLY A 33 1.45 -7.74 -0.92
CA GLY A 33 1.16 -6.31 -0.96
C GLY A 33 2.27 -5.47 -1.59
N LEU A 34 2.12 -4.16 -1.42
CA LEU A 34 3.01 -3.12 -1.93
C LEU A 34 3.64 -2.41 -0.75
N GLN A 35 4.91 -2.01 -0.89
CA GLN A 35 5.59 -1.18 0.09
C GLN A 35 5.70 0.25 -0.43
N VAL A 36 5.30 1.23 0.36
CA VAL A 36 5.46 2.65 0.04
C VAL A 36 6.94 3.00 0.03
N GLU A 37 7.40 3.64 -1.04
CA GLU A 37 8.74 4.23 -1.13
C GLU A 37 8.70 5.73 -0.86
N GLU A 38 7.72 6.42 -1.44
CA GLU A 38 7.60 7.88 -1.35
C GLU A 38 6.15 8.31 -1.60
N THR A 39 5.74 9.40 -0.94
CA THR A 39 4.44 10.05 -1.12
C THR A 39 4.64 11.50 -1.52
N ALA A 40 4.00 11.94 -2.60
CA ALA A 40 3.94 13.35 -2.98
C ALA A 40 2.51 13.88 -2.83
N ALA A 41 2.22 14.37 -1.62
CA ALA A 41 0.93 14.93 -1.21
C ALA A 41 0.42 16.05 -2.13
N GLU A 42 1.33 16.90 -2.60
CA GLU A 42 1.02 18.07 -3.42
C GLU A 42 0.45 17.71 -4.80
N ILE A 43 0.72 16.50 -5.31
CA ILE A 43 0.39 16.09 -6.68
C ILE A 43 -0.45 14.80 -6.76
N GLY A 44 -0.91 14.26 -5.63
CA GLY A 44 -1.81 13.10 -5.65
C GLY A 44 -1.13 11.79 -6.04
N VAL A 45 0.13 11.56 -5.64
CA VAL A 45 0.92 10.41 -6.10
C VAL A 45 1.62 9.66 -4.97
N ILE A 46 1.68 8.32 -5.09
CA ILE A 46 2.43 7.43 -4.22
C ILE A 46 3.31 6.51 -5.06
N TRP A 47 4.61 6.48 -4.80
CA TRP A 47 5.52 5.47 -5.34
C TRP A 47 5.53 4.27 -4.43
N VAL A 48 5.35 3.09 -5.03
CA VAL A 48 5.36 1.83 -4.29
C VAL A 48 6.18 0.77 -5.01
N ARG A 49 6.71 -0.17 -4.22
CA ARG A 49 7.44 -1.33 -4.69
C ARG A 49 6.66 -2.60 -4.37
N ARG A 50 6.49 -3.48 -5.34
CA ARG A 50 5.92 -4.81 -5.12
C ARG A 50 6.91 -5.65 -4.31
N ILE A 51 6.47 -6.22 -3.19
CA ILE A 51 7.37 -6.95 -2.28
C ILE A 51 7.89 -8.24 -2.93
N SER A 52 7.06 -8.93 -3.71
CA SER A 52 7.39 -10.22 -4.33
C SER A 52 8.38 -10.12 -5.49
N SER A 53 8.22 -9.14 -6.37
CA SER A 53 9.04 -8.98 -7.57
C SER A 53 10.08 -7.86 -7.48
N GLY A 54 9.88 -6.89 -6.59
CA GLY A 54 10.68 -5.66 -6.55
C GLY A 54 10.27 -4.61 -7.58
N ASP A 55 9.24 -4.87 -8.40
CA ASP A 55 8.77 -3.93 -9.41
C ASP A 55 8.27 -2.64 -8.78
N ARG A 56 8.62 -1.50 -9.39
CA ARG A 56 8.16 -0.19 -8.94
C ARG A 56 6.96 0.25 -9.77
N GLN A 57 5.99 0.85 -9.11
CA GLN A 57 4.81 1.41 -9.73
C GLN A 57 4.42 2.73 -9.07
N LEU A 58 3.72 3.55 -9.85
CA LEU A 58 3.22 4.85 -9.43
C LEU A 58 1.70 4.76 -9.31
N LEU A 59 1.18 5.06 -8.12
CA LEU A 59 -0.25 5.07 -7.85
C LEU A 59 -0.75 6.51 -7.84
N SER A 60 -1.77 6.79 -8.65
CA SER A 60 -2.49 8.06 -8.59
C SER A 60 -3.62 7.97 -7.58
N VAL A 61 -3.65 8.91 -6.66
CA VAL A 61 -4.68 9.04 -5.65
C VAL A 61 -6.01 9.36 -6.34
N GLY A 62 -7.06 8.61 -6.00
CA GLY A 62 -8.39 8.75 -6.59
C GLY A 62 -8.66 7.82 -7.77
N ALA A 63 -7.63 7.26 -8.40
CA ALA A 63 -7.79 6.16 -9.36
C ALA A 63 -7.97 4.80 -8.65
N HIS A 64 -7.44 4.68 -7.43
CA HIS A 64 -7.45 3.44 -6.66
C HIS A 64 -7.94 3.67 -5.24
N ARG A 65 -8.64 2.66 -4.69
CA ARG A 65 -8.79 2.53 -3.24
C ARG A 65 -7.52 1.89 -2.68
N ILE A 66 -7.06 2.41 -1.55
CA ILE A 66 -5.81 2.00 -0.91
C ILE A 66 -6.14 1.51 0.50
N TRP A 67 -5.57 0.39 0.89
CA TRP A 67 -5.68 -0.15 2.25
C TRP A 67 -4.31 -0.27 2.89
N HIS A 68 -4.16 0.20 4.12
CA HIS A 68 -2.99 -0.06 4.93
C HIS A 68 -3.05 -1.49 5.48
N LEU A 69 -1.96 -2.23 5.35
CA LEU A 69 -1.82 -3.61 5.80
C LEU A 69 -1.04 -3.64 7.12
N ASP A 70 -1.75 -3.77 8.23
CA ASP A 70 -1.14 -3.98 9.55
C ASP A 70 -0.92 -5.49 9.76
N THR A 71 0.34 -5.92 9.63
CA THR A 71 0.76 -7.25 10.06
C THR A 71 1.07 -7.21 11.55
N LYS A 72 0.08 -7.56 12.37
CA LYS A 72 0.34 -7.98 13.74
C LYS A 72 0.77 -9.44 13.73
N ASP A 73 1.98 -9.71 14.22
CA ASP A 73 2.30 -11.05 14.72
C ASP A 73 1.43 -11.29 15.97
N ILE A 74 0.61 -12.33 15.94
CA ILE A 74 -0.20 -12.82 17.07
C ILE A 74 0.40 -14.12 17.55
#